data_AF-A0A5K1CWW9-F1
#
_entry.id   AF-A0A5K1CWW9-F1
#
_cell.length_a   1.000
_cell.length_b   1.000
_cell.length_c   1.000
_cell.angle_alpha   90.00
_cell.angle_beta   90.00
_cell.angle_gamma   90.00
#
_symmetry.space_group_name_H-M   'P 1'
#
loop_
_entity.id
_entity.type
_entity.pdbx_description
1 polymer ?
#
loop_
_entity_poly.entity_id
_entity_poly.type
_entity_poly.pdbx_seq_one_letter_code
_entity_poly.pdbx_strand_id
1 'polypeptide(L)' 'VEDFNEPFLDSLSEYDDGRDLSDYDFNKDGFSHCYDDANKRKLAYRYRIIAKRYAQ' A
#
# COMPACT_ATOMS: atom_id res chain seq x y z
N VAL A 1 -0.48 0.08 -8.68
CA VAL A 1 -1.85 0.54 -8.30
C VAL A 1 -2.75 0.43 -9.51
N GLU A 2 -2.40 1.04 -10.64
CA GLU A 2 -3.19 0.95 -11.89
C GLU A 2 -3.46 -0.49 -12.36
N ASP A 3 -2.47 -1.39 -12.24
CA ASP A 3 -2.62 -2.80 -12.61
C ASP A 3 -3.19 -3.70 -11.49
N PHE A 4 -3.50 -3.15 -10.32
CA PHE A 4 -4.05 -3.90 -9.17
C PHE A 4 -5.51 -3.50 -8.95
N ASN A 5 -6.37 -3.99 -9.85
CA ASN A 5 -7.79 -3.62 -9.93
C ASN A 5 -8.67 -4.42 -8.95
N GLU A 6 -8.51 -4.12 -7.66
CA GLU A 6 -9.36 -4.68 -6.61
C GLU A 6 -10.56 -3.77 -6.31
N PRO A 7 -11.75 -4.34 -6.03
CA PRO A 7 -12.97 -3.57 -5.82
C PRO A 7 -13.01 -2.80 -4.50
N PHE A 8 -12.09 -3.09 -3.56
CA PHE A 8 -12.08 -2.48 -2.22
C PHE A 8 -10.69 -1.99 -1.81
N LEU A 9 -10.65 -0.88 -1.08
CA LEU A 9 -9.40 -0.28 -0.58
C LEU A 9 -8.76 -1.09 0.57
N ASP A 10 -9.49 -2.02 1.19
CA ASP A 10 -9.02 -2.88 2.27
C ASP A 10 -8.61 -4.29 1.81
N SER A 11 -8.62 -4.54 0.50
CA SER A 11 -8.20 -5.81 -0.14
C SER A 11 -6.77 -6.23 0.21
N LEU A 12 -5.92 -5.30 0.66
CA LEU A 12 -4.54 -5.56 1.09
C LEU A 12 -4.33 -5.40 2.60
N SER A 13 -5.40 -5.26 3.38
CA SER A 13 -5.33 -5.06 4.83
C SER A 13 -4.57 -6.17 5.56
N GLU A 14 -4.64 -7.41 5.06
CA GLU A 14 -3.89 -8.55 5.60
C GLU A 14 -2.36 -8.40 5.50
N TYR A 15 -1.86 -7.59 4.56
CA TYR A 15 -0.43 -7.37 4.36
C TYR A 15 0.08 -6.10 5.05
N ASP A 16 -0.81 -5.22 5.54
CA ASP A 16 -0.41 -4.01 6.27
C ASP A 16 0.00 -4.38 7.70
N ASP A 17 1.26 -4.16 8.04
CA ASP A 17 1.82 -4.48 9.36
C ASP A 17 1.65 -3.35 10.39
N GLY A 18 0.87 -2.31 10.07
CA GLY A 18 0.60 -1.22 11.01
C GLY A 18 1.76 -0.24 11.18
N ARG A 19 2.85 -0.36 10.39
CA ARG A 19 3.99 0.55 10.44
C ARG A 19 3.56 2.01 10.28
N ASP A 20 4.16 2.91 11.06
CA ASP A 20 3.99 4.34 10.85
C ASP A 20 4.61 4.78 9.50
N LEU A 21 3.81 5.49 8.70
CA LEU A 21 4.16 5.93 7.35
C LEU A 21 4.44 7.42 7.25
N SER A 22 4.47 8.15 8.37
CA SER A 22 4.62 9.61 8.37
C SER A 22 5.90 10.07 7.67
N ASP A 23 7.01 9.34 7.87
CA ASP A 23 8.31 9.58 7.21
C ASP A 23 8.66 8.55 6.12
N TYR A 24 7.67 7.83 5.59
CA TYR A 24 7.90 6.76 4.62
C TYR A 24 8.13 7.30 3.20
N ASP A 25 9.33 7.07 2.65
CA ASP A 25 9.70 7.48 1.29
C ASP A 25 9.27 6.42 0.26
N PHE A 26 8.07 6.58 -0.30
CA PHE A 26 7.52 5.70 -1.34
C PHE A 26 8.35 5.64 -2.62
N ASN A 27 9.25 6.60 -2.86
CA ASN A 27 10.12 6.59 -4.04
C ASN A 27 11.37 5.71 -3.82
N LYS A 28 11.69 5.37 -2.58
CA LYS A 28 12.89 4.59 -2.21
C LYS A 28 12.59 3.22 -1.61
N ASP A 29 11.32 2.82 -1.55
CA ASP A 29 10.95 1.54 -0.94
C ASP A 29 11.18 0.33 -1.84
N GLY A 30 11.67 0.52 -3.07
CA GLY A 30 11.94 -0.55 -4.01
C GLY A 30 10.69 -1.37 -4.34
N PHE A 31 9.51 -0.75 -4.34
CA PHE A 31 8.29 -1.39 -4.82
C PHE A 31 8.46 -1.79 -6.29
N SER A 32 8.18 -3.06 -6.58
CA SER A 32 8.25 -3.63 -7.92
C SER A 32 6.95 -4.38 -8.21
N HIS A 33 6.72 -4.68 -9.48
CA HIS A 33 5.52 -5.38 -9.97
C HIS A 33 5.47 -6.88 -9.60
N CYS A 34 6.36 -7.35 -8.72
CA CYS A 34 6.30 -8.68 -8.16
C CYS A 34 5.23 -8.74 -7.07
N TYR A 35 4.40 -9.78 -7.06
CA TYR A 35 3.34 -9.98 -6.07
C TYR A 35 3.80 -10.80 -4.86
N ASP A 36 5.07 -10.69 -4.47
CA ASP A 36 5.52 -11.26 -3.19
C ASP A 36 4.92 -10.49 -2.00
N ASP A 37 4.92 -11.10 -0.83
CA ASP A 37 4.32 -10.50 0.37
C ASP A 37 4.98 -9.16 0.75
N ALA A 38 6.26 -8.98 0.41
CA ALA A 38 6.97 -7.73 0.65
C ALA A 38 6.43 -6.58 -0.22
N ASN A 39 6.17 -6.83 -1.51
CA ASN A 39 5.58 -5.85 -2.41
C ASN A 39 4.08 -5.67 -2.16
N LYS A 40 3.34 -6.72 -1.78
CA LYS A 40 1.94 -6.59 -1.35
C LYS A 40 1.81 -5.69 -0.12
N ARG A 41 2.74 -5.80 0.85
CA ARG A 41 2.81 -4.88 2.00
C ARG A 41 3.07 -3.44 1.59
N LYS A 42 4.04 -3.21 0.70
CA LYS A 42 4.31 -1.87 0.16
C LYS A 42 3.10 -1.29 -0.59
N LEU A 43 2.33 -2.15 -1.26
CA LEU A 43 1.09 -1.75 -1.90
C LEU A 43 0.00 -1.42 -0.87
N ALA A 44 -0.12 -2.19 0.21
CA ALA A 44 -1.02 -1.92 1.34
C ALA A 44 -0.74 -0.54 1.96
N TYR A 45 0.54 -0.18 2.15
CA TYR A 45 0.93 1.15 2.63
C TYR A 45 0.42 2.29 1.73
N ARG A 46 0.50 2.11 0.41
CA ARG A 46 -0.02 3.09 -0.57
C ARG A 46 -1.54 3.21 -0.45
N TYR A 47 -2.25 2.09 -0.35
CA TYR A 47 -3.71 2.06 -0.19
C TYR A 47 -4.13 2.77 1.11
N ARG A 48 -3.42 2.56 2.23
CA ARG A 48 -3.70 3.25 3.50
C ARG A 48 -3.57 4.77 3.39
N ILE A 49 -2.52 5.28 2.76
CA ILE A 49 -2.34 6.73 2.58
C ILE A 49 -3.42 7.30 1.66
N ILE A 50 -3.77 6.59 0.59
CA ILE A 50 -4.84 6.99 -0.33
C ILE A 50 -6.17 7.05 0.43
N ALA A 51 -6.53 6.00 1.18
CA ALA A 51 -7.75 5.97 1.99
C ALA A 51 -7.80 7.11 3.01
N LYS A 52 -6.69 7.40 3.70
CA LYS A 52 -6.59 8.55 4.62
C LYS A 52 -6.85 9.89 3.91
N ARG A 53 -6.36 10.07 2.69
CA ARG A 53 -6.58 11.31 1.90
C ARG A 53 -8.03 11.48 1.46
N TYR A 54 -8.73 10.39 1.14
CA TYR A 54 -10.15 10.44 0.78
C TYR A 54 -11.09 10.55 1.98
N ALA A 55 -10.62 10.24 3.19
CA ALA A 55 -11.40 10.38 4.42
C ALA A 55 -11.35 11.80 5.03
N GLN A 56 -10.53 12.70 4.47
CA GLN A 56 -10.44 14.13 4.83
C GLN A 56 -11.26 14.98 3.87
#